data_AF-A0A920UZC5-F1
#
_entry.id   AF-A0A920UZC5-F1
#
_cell.length_a   1.000
_cell.length_b   1.000
_cell.length_c   1.000
_cell.angle_alpha   90.00
_cell.angle_beta   90.00
_cell.angle_gamma   90.00
#
_symmetry.space_group_name_H-M   'P 1'
#
loop_
_entity.id
_entity.type
_entity.pdbx_description
1 polymer ?
#
loop_
_entity_poly.entity_id
_entity_poly.type
_entity_poly.pdbx_seq_one_letter_code
_entity_poly.pdbx_strand_id
1 'polypeptide(L)' 'MLHLSIPVKGAVVFVDLERQEIRKAYLSRAMLRDFLGGRGGNMVLLYNLLEDGLDALNPGVFHLFLAQAF' A
#
# COMPACT_ATOMS: atom_id res chain seq x y z
N MET A 1 -21.38 16.08 -19.85
CA MET A 1 -20.01 15.83 -19.32
C MET A 1 -20.18 14.92 -18.11
N LEU A 2 -19.96 13.61 -18.26
CA LEU A 2 -20.13 12.63 -17.17
C LEU A 2 -18.83 12.58 -16.34
N HIS A 3 -18.92 12.92 -15.05
CA HIS A 3 -17.82 12.76 -14.09
C HIS A 3 -17.79 11.29 -13.64
N LEU A 4 -16.89 10.50 -14.20
CA LEU A 4 -16.64 9.13 -13.76
C LEU A 4 -15.73 9.17 -12.52
N SER A 5 -16.29 9.32 -11.33
CA SER A 5 -15.55 9.15 -10.08
C SER A 5 -15.38 7.66 -9.79
N ILE A 6 -14.35 7.05 -10.36
CA ILE A 6 -13.88 5.72 -9.93
C ILE A 6 -13.32 5.89 -8.51
N PRO A 7 -13.91 5.26 -7.47
CA PRO A 7 -13.39 5.42 -6.12
C PRO A 7 -12.16 4.53 -5.97
N VAL A 8 -10.98 5.03 -6.32
CA VAL A 8 -9.73 4.47 -5.79
C VAL A 8 -9.75 4.76 -4.29
N LYS A 9 -10.36 3.86 -3.50
CA LYS A 9 -10.30 3.94 -2.05
C LYS A 9 -8.91 3.47 -1.68
N GLY A 10 -7.98 4.40 -1.50
CA GLY A 10 -6.59 4.17 -1.07
C GLY A 10 -6.45 3.56 0.33
N ALA A 11 -7.41 2.74 0.76
CA ALA A 11 -7.33 1.97 1.98
C ALA A 11 -6.21 0.93 1.86
N VAL A 12 -5.40 0.84 2.90
CA VAL A 12 -4.33 -0.14 3.05
C VAL A 12 -4.60 -0.90 4.34
N VAL A 13 -4.53 -2.23 4.27
CA VAL A 13 -4.61 -3.10 5.44
C VAL A 13 -3.21 -3.58 5.76
N PHE A 14 -2.72 -3.26 6.95
CA PHE A 14 -1.49 -3.77 7.50
C PHE A 14 -1.82 -5.00 8.35
N VAL A 15 -1.13 -6.09 8.08
CA VAL A 15 -1.27 -7.35 8.81
C VAL A 15 0.09 -7.68 9.40
N ASP A 16 0.17 -7.72 10.72
CA ASP A 16 1.33 -8.20 11.45
C ASP A 16 1.10 -9.69 11.77
N LEU A 17 1.86 -10.55 11.10
CA LEU A 17 1.72 -12.00 11.23
C LEU A 17 2.33 -12.52 12.54
N GLU A 18 3.32 -11.82 13.10
CA GLU A 18 3.98 -12.22 14.36
C GLU A 18 3.06 -11.91 15.55
N ARG A 19 2.45 -10.73 15.56
CA ARG A 19 1.57 -10.26 16.64
C ARG A 19 0.10 -10.59 16.44
N GLN A 20 -0.27 -11.12 15.28
CA GLN A 20 -1.66 -11.37 14.88
C GLN A 20 -2.52 -10.08 14.92
N GLU A 21 -1.94 -8.95 14.57
CA GLU A 21 -2.61 -7.65 14.57
C GLU A 21 -3.03 -7.22 13.16
N ILE A 22 -4.19 -6.56 13.07
CA ILE A 22 -4.67 -5.96 11.82
C ILE A 22 -4.90 -4.49 12.07
N ARG A 23 -4.33 -3.65 11.19
CA ARG A 23 -4.49 -2.20 11.22
C ARG A 23 -4.93 -1.72 9.85
N LYS A 24 -5.76 -0.69 9.81
CA LYS A 24 -6.21 -0.06 8.57
C LYS A 24 -5.71 1.37 8.50
N ALA A 25 -5.13 1.74 7.38
CA ALA A 25 -4.76 3.12 7.09
C ALA A 25 -5.24 3.51 5.68
N TYR A 26 -4.99 4.75 5.31
CA TYR A 26 -5.35 5.29 3.99
C TYR A 26 -4.17 6.08 3.44
N LEU A 27 -3.88 5.88 2.15
CA LEU A 27 -3.01 6.77 1.41
C LEU A 27 -3.62 8.16 1.35
N SER A 28 -2.77 9.18 1.48
CA SER A 28 -3.22 10.56 1.31
C SER A 28 -3.70 10.81 -0.12
N ARG A 29 -4.56 11.81 -0.32
CA ARG A 29 -5.02 12.19 -1.66
C ARG A 29 -3.85 12.58 -2.59
N ALA A 30 -2.82 13.23 -2.05
CA ALA A 30 -1.62 13.57 -2.81
C ALA A 30 -0.90 12.31 -3.31
N MET A 31 -0.69 11.32 -2.43
CA MET A 31 -0.10 10.03 -2.83
C MET A 31 -0.95 9.29 -3.88
N LEU A 32 -2.28 9.30 -3.75
CA LEU A 32 -3.15 8.69 -4.75
C LEU A 32 -3.11 9.41 -6.10
N ARG A 33 -3.03 10.74 -6.10
CA ARG A 33 -2.91 11.53 -7.33
C ARG A 33 -1.56 11.29 -8.01
N ASP A 34 -0.49 11.31 -7.23
CA ASP A 34 0.88 11.31 -7.76
C ASP A 34 1.35 9.90 -8.15
N PHE A 35 0.79 8.85 -7.52
CA PHE A 35 1.21 7.46 -7.70
C PHE A 35 0.08 6.51 -8.11
N LEU A 36 -1.13 7.01 -8.35
CA LEU A 36 -2.29 6.29 -8.92
C LEU A 36 -2.78 5.05 -8.13
N GLY A 37 -2.22 4.79 -6.95
CA GLY A 37 -2.48 3.55 -6.21
C GLY A 37 -1.81 2.34 -6.87
N GLY A 38 -2.35 1.14 -6.65
CA GLY A 38 -1.82 -0.09 -7.25
C GLY A 38 -0.30 -0.22 -7.05
N ARG A 39 0.42 -0.44 -8.15
CA ARG A 39 1.89 -0.53 -8.14
C ARG A 39 2.57 0.74 -7.61
N GLY A 40 2.11 1.92 -8.02
CA GLY A 40 2.73 3.17 -7.57
C GLY A 40 2.50 3.41 -6.08
N GLY A 41 1.30 3.13 -5.58
CA GLY A 41 1.00 3.17 -4.14
C GLY A 41 1.89 2.21 -3.33
N ASN A 42 2.11 0.99 -3.82
CA ASN A 42 2.99 0.03 -3.17
C ASN A 42 4.44 0.50 -3.12
N MET A 43 4.94 1.11 -4.20
CA MET A 43 6.32 1.60 -4.24
C MET A 43 6.54 2.74 -3.23
N VAL A 44 5.56 3.62 -3.05
CA VAL A 44 5.63 4.66 -2.02
C VAL A 44 5.66 4.05 -0.62
N LEU A 45 4.86 3.03 -0.35
CA LEU A 45 4.88 2.36 0.95
C LEU A 45 6.22 1.68 1.21
N LEU A 46 6.75 0.94 0.23
CA LEU A 46 8.07 0.31 0.36
C LEU A 46 9.17 1.34 0.63
N TYR A 47 9.22 2.41 -0.16
CA TYR A 47 10.23 3.45 -0.01
C TYR A 47 10.23 4.09 1.39
N ASN A 48 9.06 4.25 2.01
CA ASN A 48 8.96 4.93 3.30
C ASN A 48 9.04 4.00 4.50
N LEU A 49 8.75 2.70 4.34
CA LEU A 49 8.59 1.78 5.46
C LEU A 49 9.65 0.67 5.50
N LEU A 50 10.19 0.26 4.35
CA LEU A 50 11.21 -0.79 4.30
C LEU A 50 12.55 -0.25 4.78
N GLU A 51 13.19 -0.98 5.69
CA GLU A 51 14.56 -0.68 6.09
C GLU A 51 15.55 -1.14 5.01
N ASP A 52 16.55 -0.30 4.72
CA ASP A 52 17.56 -0.58 3.71
C ASP A 52 18.48 -1.73 4.13
N GLY A 53 18.85 -2.56 3.15
CA GLY A 53 19.84 -3.63 3.35
C GLY A 53 19.32 -4.91 4.01
N LEU A 54 18.00 -5.02 4.24
CA LEU A 54 17.40 -6.29 4.66
C LEU A 54 17.54 -7.37 3.59
N ASP A 55 17.85 -8.60 4.04
CA ASP A 55 17.74 -9.78 3.19
C ASP A 55 16.28 -10.01 2.75
N ALA A 56 16.08 -10.49 1.53
CA ALA A 56 14.74 -10.65 0.96
C ALA A 56 13.83 -11.61 1.76
N LEU A 57 14.39 -12.54 2.53
CA LEU A 57 13.65 -13.48 3.38
C LEU A 57 13.57 -13.01 4.85
N ASN A 58 14.08 -11.82 5.17
CA ASN A 58 13.98 -11.28 6.51
C ASN A 58 12.51 -10.99 6.87
N PRO A 59 12.00 -11.40 8.04
CA PRO A 59 10.62 -11.13 8.48
C PRO A 59 10.21 -9.65 8.51
N GLY A 60 11.18 -8.73 8.60
CA GLY A 60 10.96 -7.28 8.50
C GLY A 60 10.67 -6.78 7.08
N VAL A 61 10.81 -7.63 6.06
CA VAL A 61 10.46 -7.29 4.67
C VAL A 61 8.95 -7.36 4.47
N PHE A 62 8.36 -6.24 4.03
CA PHE A 62 6.93 -6.17 3.74
C PHE A 62 6.56 -6.95 2.48
N HIS A 63 5.54 -7.80 2.59
CA HIS A 63 4.87 -8.41 1.44
C HIS A 63 3.61 -7.62 1.08
N LEU A 64 3.57 -7.01 -0.11
CA LEU A 64 2.43 -6.21 -0.57
C LEU A 64 1.57 -6.95 -1.60
N PHE A 65 0.27 -7.00 -1.33
CA PHE A 65 -0.75 -7.57 -2.22
C PHE A 65 -1.65 -6.45 -2.76
N LEU A 66 -1.95 -6.50 -4.06
CA LEU A 66 -2.82 -5.54 -4.73
C LEU A 66 -4.20 -6.13 -4.95
N ALA A 67 -5.24 -5.43 -4.49
CA ALA A 67 -6.59 -5.65 -4.95
C ALA A 67 -6.81 -4.81 -6.22
N GLN A 68 -6.88 -5.45 -7.39
CA GLN A 68 -7.40 -4.80 -8.58
C GLN A 68 -8.93 -4.97 -8.59
N ALA A 69 -9.65 -3.85 -8.55
CA ALA A 69 -11.05 -3.85 -8.95
C ALA A 69 -11.06 -3.87 -10.49
N PHE A 70 -11.50 -4.98 -11.08
CA PHE A 70 -11.87 -5.05 -12.49
C PHE A 70 -13.18 -4.32 -12.75
#